data_AF-Q03T69-F1
#
_entry.id   AF-Q03T69-F1
#
_cell.length_a   1.000
_cell.length_b   1.000
_cell.length_c   1.000
_cell.angle_alpha   90.00
_cell.angle_beta   90.00
_cell.angle_gamma   90.00
#
_symmetry.space_group_name_H-M   'P 1'
#
loop_
_entity.id
_entity.type
_entity.pdbx_description
1 polymer ?
#
loop_
_entity_poly.entity_id
_entity_poly.type
_entity_poly.pdbx_seq_one_letter_code
_entity_poly.pdbx_strand_id
1 'polypeptide(L)'
;MHITKRRMWLELGINGLCLGFPLFLIIDGSVALAQNDPFHPDVFILFGLLMMGVLSLIMTGLTISRLRAHGWRGLPHYQQGLAIFYLIWLVIGSLTWLVSLGIIPIK
;
A
#
# COMPACT_ATOMS: atom_id res chain seq x y z
N MET A 1 -9.35 24.96 5.93
CA MET A 1 -8.19 25.18 5.04
C MET A 1 -8.60 24.78 3.62
N HIS A 2 -8.67 25.72 2.68
CA HIS A 2 -9.02 25.38 1.28
C HIS A 2 -7.89 24.53 0.69
N ILE A 3 -8.15 23.25 0.45
CA ILE A 3 -7.24 22.40 -0.32
C ILE A 3 -7.27 22.94 -1.75
N THR A 4 -6.16 23.56 -2.18
CA THR A 4 -6.01 24.00 -3.57
C THR A 4 -5.98 22.77 -4.46
N LYS A 5 -6.73 22.79 -5.58
CA LYS A 5 -6.79 21.69 -6.56
C LYS A 5 -5.40 21.14 -6.90
N ARG A 6 -4.39 22.02 -7.04
CA ARG A 6 -2.99 21.64 -7.30
C ARG A 6 -2.40 20.71 -6.24
N ARG A 7 -2.67 20.95 -4.95
CA ARG A 7 -2.16 20.12 -3.85
C ARG A 7 -2.81 18.73 -3.85
N MET A 8 -4.10 18.66 -4.18
CA MET A 8 -4.81 17.39 -4.34
C MET A 8 -4.20 16.56 -5.48
N TRP A 9 -3.98 17.15 -6.65
CA TRP A 9 -3.36 16.46 -7.79
C TRP A 9 -1.93 16.00 -7.50
N LEU A 10 -1.15 16.79 -6.76
CA LEU A 10 0.19 16.40 -6.33
C LEU A 10 0.15 15.21 -5.36
N GLU A 11 -0.71 15.25 -4.34
CA GLU A 11 -0.88 14.12 -3.43
C GLU A 11 -1.29 12.86 -4.21
N LEU A 12 -2.27 12.98 -5.11
CA LEU A 12 -2.74 11.85 -5.90
C LEU A 12 -1.64 11.30 -6.81
N GLY A 13 -0.87 12.18 -7.46
CA GLY A 13 0.24 11.80 -8.33
C GLY A 13 1.36 11.10 -7.57
N ILE A 14 1.73 11.59 -6.39
CA ILE A 14 2.73 10.94 -5.52
C ILE A 14 2.23 9.57 -5.07
N ASN A 15 0.98 9.47 -4.60
CA ASN A 15 0.40 8.18 -4.21
C ASN A 15 0.38 7.22 -5.41
N GLY A 16 -0.01 7.68 -6.60
CA GLY A 16 0.00 6.87 -7.82
C GLY A 16 1.40 6.37 -8.19
N LEU A 17 2.41 7.23 -8.14
CA LEU A 17 3.80 6.85 -8.43
C LEU A 17 4.35 5.86 -7.38
N CYS A 18 4.13 6.13 -6.09
CA CYS A 18 4.58 5.25 -5.01
C CYS A 18 3.87 3.89 -5.02
N LEU A 19 2.62 3.83 -5.47
CA LEU A 19 1.87 2.58 -5.63
C LEU A 19 2.25 1.84 -6.90
N GLY A 20 2.60 2.56 -7.98
CA GLY A 20 2.85 1.99 -9.29
C GLY A 20 3.96 0.94 -9.26
N PHE A 21 5.09 1.25 -8.62
CA PHE A 21 6.22 0.33 -8.55
C PHE A 21 5.91 -1.00 -7.82
N PRO A 22 5.43 -1.00 -6.56
CA PRO A 22 5.12 -2.26 -5.88
C PRO A 22 3.96 -3.03 -6.53
N LEU A 23 2.96 -2.35 -7.10
CA LEU A 23 1.91 -3.02 -7.86
C LEU A 23 2.45 -3.65 -9.14
N PHE A 24 3.36 -2.97 -9.85
CA PHE A 24 4.02 -3.51 -11.03
C PHE A 24 4.76 -4.81 -10.69
N LEU A 25 5.52 -4.84 -9.59
CA LEU A 25 6.22 -6.05 -9.14
C LEU A 25 5.28 -7.21 -8.83
N ILE A 26 4.14 -6.93 -8.18
CA ILE A 26 3.13 -7.96 -7.89
C ILE A 26 2.55 -8.51 -9.19
N ILE A 27 2.21 -7.63 -10.15
CA ILE A 27 1.63 -8.05 -11.43
C ILE A 27 2.63 -8.85 -12.25
N ASP A 28 3.85 -8.35 -12.39
CA ASP A 28 4.93 -9.00 -13.16
C ASP A 28 5.24 -10.39 -12.60
N GLY A 29 5.44 -10.48 -11.28
CA GLY A 29 5.61 -11.76 -10.60
C GLY A 29 4.41 -12.70 -10.77
N SER A 30 3.17 -12.17 -10.72
CA SER A 30 1.97 -13.00 -10.93
C SER A 30 1.86 -13.54 -12.36
N VAL A 31 2.23 -12.74 -13.36
CA VAL A 31 2.26 -13.17 -14.77
C VAL A 31 3.33 -14.21 -15.00
N ALA A 32 4.55 -13.99 -14.50
CA ALA A 32 5.64 -14.95 -14.58
C ALA A 32 5.30 -16.27 -13.87
N LEU A 33 4.59 -16.22 -12.73
CA LEU A 33 4.09 -17.42 -12.05
C LEU A 33 3.10 -18.20 -12.93
N ALA A 34 2.17 -17.50 -13.59
CA ALA A 34 1.20 -18.13 -14.50
C ALA A 34 1.87 -18.76 -15.73
N GLN A 35 3.05 -18.26 -16.12
CA GLN A 35 3.84 -18.80 -17.23
C GLN A 35 4.77 -19.95 -16.81
N ASN A 36 4.74 -20.37 -15.54
CA ASN A 36 5.70 -21.32 -14.95
C ASN A 36 7.15 -20.91 -15.20
N ASP A 37 7.42 -19.60 -15.18
CA ASP A 37 8.77 -19.09 -15.37
C ASP A 37 9.67 -19.52 -14.19
N PRO A 38 10.83 -20.15 -14.44
CA PRO A 38 11.77 -20.57 -13.39
C PRO A 38 12.47 -19.40 -12.67
N PHE A 39 12.35 -18.15 -13.14
CA PHE A 39 12.98 -16.97 -12.52
C PHE A 39 12.30 -16.48 -11.23
N HIS A 40 11.97 -17.38 -10.30
CA HIS A 40 11.42 -17.09 -8.97
C HIS A 40 10.36 -15.97 -8.93
N PRO A 41 9.26 -16.12 -9.68
CA PRO A 41 8.18 -15.12 -9.75
C PRO A 41 7.58 -14.79 -8.38
N ASP A 42 7.63 -15.73 -7.45
CA ASP A 42 7.22 -15.61 -6.06
C ASP A 42 8.00 -14.54 -5.29
N VAL A 43 9.28 -14.33 -5.61
CA VAL A 43 10.12 -13.31 -4.97
C VAL A 43 9.67 -11.90 -5.34
N PHE A 44 9.29 -11.67 -6.60
CA PHE A 44 8.79 -10.37 -7.05
C PHE A 44 7.44 -10.04 -6.40
N ILE A 45 6.54 -11.01 -6.31
CA ILE A 45 5.26 -10.87 -5.61
C ILE A 45 5.51 -10.54 -4.14
N LEU A 46 6.37 -11.31 -3.47
CA LEU A 46 6.68 -11.12 -2.06
C LEU A 46 7.28 -9.73 -1.81
N PHE A 47 8.26 -9.34 -2.62
CA PHE A 47 8.92 -8.04 -2.49
C PHE A 47 7.93 -6.88 -2.69
N GLY A 48 7.06 -6.96 -3.70
CA GLY A 48 6.00 -5.98 -3.91
C GLY A 48 5.01 -5.90 -2.74
N LEU A 49 4.60 -7.04 -2.16
CA LEU A 49 3.74 -7.08 -0.97
C LEU A 49 4.41 -6.45 0.27
N LEU A 50 5.70 -6.71 0.50
CA LEU A 50 6.45 -6.14 1.61
C LEU A 50 6.60 -4.62 1.46
N MET A 51 6.89 -4.13 0.25
CA MET A 51 6.92 -2.71 -0.06
C MET A 51 5.55 -2.04 0.15
N MET A 52 4.46 -2.71 -0.27
CA MET A 52 3.10 -2.24 0.02
C MET A 52 2.83 -2.14 1.52
N GLY A 53 3.32 -3.09 2.32
CA GLY A 53 3.23 -3.05 3.78
C GLY A 53 3.91 -1.82 4.39
N VAL A 54 5.12 -1.49 3.95
CA VAL A 54 5.83 -0.30 4.44
C VAL A 54 5.12 0.99 4.02
N LEU A 55 4.72 1.08 2.75
CA LEU A 55 4.03 2.26 2.23
C LEU A 55 2.70 2.50 2.96
N SER A 56 1.92 1.44 3.15
CA SER A 56 0.64 1.50 3.86
C SER A 56 0.79 1.85 5.33
N LEU A 57 1.86 1.41 6.01
CA LEU A 57 2.14 1.80 7.39
C LEU A 57 2.36 3.31 7.50
N ILE A 58 3.21 3.87 6.62
CA ILE A 58 3.51 5.30 6.59
C ILE A 58 2.22 6.10 6.30
N MET A 59 1.49 5.73 5.24
CA MET A 59 0.28 6.44 4.83
C MET A 59 -0.85 6.35 5.85
N THR A 60 -0.99 5.20 6.53
CA THR A 60 -1.97 5.03 7.61
C THR A 60 -1.59 5.88 8.81
N GLY A 61 -0.31 5.94 9.18
CA GLY A 61 0.18 6.83 10.24
C GLY A 61 -0.11 8.31 9.96
N LEU A 62 0.17 8.76 8.73
CA LEU A 62 -0.18 10.11 8.27
C LEU A 62 -1.69 10.34 8.32
N THR A 63 -2.48 9.37 7.90
CA THR A 63 -3.94 9.45 7.93
C THR A 63 -4.48 9.57 9.36
N ILE A 64 -3.96 8.78 10.30
CA ILE A 64 -4.35 8.85 11.73
C ILE A 64 -4.04 10.24 12.30
N SER A 65 -2.88 10.82 11.98
CA SER A 65 -2.55 12.18 12.44
C SER A 65 -3.53 13.23 11.91
N ARG A 66 -3.93 13.12 10.64
CA ARG A 66 -4.95 14.00 10.02
C ARG A 66 -6.32 13.82 10.66
N LEU A 67 -6.70 12.58 10.96
CA LEU A 67 -7.93 12.19 11.65
C LEU A 67 -8.01 12.81 13.05
N ARG A 68 -6.92 12.77 13.83
CA ARG A 68 -6.88 13.40 15.16
C ARG A 68 -7.04 14.91 15.09
N ALA A 69 -6.51 15.55 14.05
CA ALA A 69 -6.57 17.01 13.91
C ALA A 69 -7.91 17.53 13.38
N HIS A 70 -8.55 16.82 12.43
CA HIS A 70 -9.72 17.34 11.69
C HIS A 70 -10.98 16.49 11.83
N GLY A 71 -10.87 15.30 12.44
CA GLY A 71 -11.94 14.30 12.50
C GLY A 71 -12.22 13.63 11.16
N TRP A 72 -12.90 12.49 11.20
CA TRP A 72 -13.23 11.71 9.99
C TRP A 72 -14.09 12.49 8.98
N ARG A 73 -15.09 13.23 9.48
CA ARG A 73 -16.00 14.05 8.64
C ARG A 73 -15.32 15.29 8.06
N GLY A 74 -14.17 15.71 8.60
CA GLY A 74 -13.38 16.82 8.09
C GLY A 74 -12.48 16.44 6.91
N LEU A 75 -12.34 15.14 6.61
CA LEU A 75 -11.51 14.65 5.51
C LEU A 75 -12.31 14.63 4.19
N PRO A 76 -11.71 15.08 3.07
CA PRO A 76 -12.29 14.87 1.75
C PRO A 76 -12.53 13.39 1.45
N HIS A 77 -13.57 13.08 0.68
CA HIS A 77 -13.91 11.70 0.32
C HIS A 77 -12.76 10.92 -0.33
N TYR A 78 -11.91 11.56 -1.14
CA TYR A 78 -10.75 10.90 -1.74
C TYR A 78 -9.73 10.45 -0.68
N GLN A 79 -9.53 11.25 0.38
CA GLN A 79 -8.63 10.89 1.48
C GLN A 79 -9.22 9.79 2.34
N GLN A 80 -10.55 9.77 2.53
CA GLN A 80 -11.24 8.67 3.20
C GLN A 80 -11.09 7.35 2.42
N GLY A 81 -11.22 7.40 1.09
CA GLY A 81 -10.99 6.24 0.23
C GLY A 81 -9.55 5.72 0.31
N LEU A 82 -8.57 6.62 0.18
CA LEU A 82 -7.16 6.27 0.34
C LEU A 82 -6.84 5.72 1.74
N ALA A 83 -7.45 6.27 2.78
CA ALA A 83 -7.31 5.79 4.14
C ALA A 83 -7.74 4.33 4.27
N ILE A 84 -8.92 3.97 3.75
CA ILE A 84 -9.44 2.60 3.78
C ILE A 84 -8.54 1.68 2.94
N PHE A 85 -8.15 2.13 1.75
CA PHE A 85 -7.26 1.38 0.86
C PHE A 85 -5.94 1.05 1.54
N TYR A 86 -5.27 2.04 2.13
CA TYR A 86 -4.02 1.82 2.85
C TYR A 86 -4.20 1.00 4.12
N LEU A 87 -5.34 1.11 4.81
CA LEU A 87 -5.61 0.25 5.97
C LEU A 87 -5.71 -1.22 5.57
N ILE A 88 -6.40 -1.55 4.47
CA ILE A 88 -6.49 -2.92 3.96
C ILE A 88 -5.10 -3.44 3.59
N TRP A 89 -4.34 -2.65 2.85
CA TRP A 89 -2.96 -3.00 2.47
C TRP A 89 -2.03 -3.13 3.66
N LEU A 90 -2.26 -2.37 4.73
CA LEU A 90 -1.49 -2.49 5.97
C LEU A 90 -1.73 -3.83 6.64
N VAL A 91 -2.98 -4.31 6.68
CA VAL A 91 -3.30 -5.63 7.22
C VAL A 91 -2.61 -6.72 6.40
N ILE A 92 -2.78 -6.70 5.08
CA ILE A 92 -2.16 -7.67 4.16
C ILE A 92 -0.63 -7.65 4.32
N GLY A 93 -0.02 -6.46 4.21
CA GLY A 93 1.42 -6.29 4.32
C GLY A 93 1.96 -6.72 5.68
N SER A 94 1.25 -6.40 6.78
CA SER A 94 1.66 -6.81 8.12
C SER A 94 1.62 -8.33 8.27
N LEU A 95 0.59 -9.00 7.75
CA LEU A 95 0.54 -10.47 7.72
C LEU A 95 1.69 -11.05 6.90
N THR A 96 1.95 -10.50 5.70
CA THR A 96 3.08 -10.92 4.87
C THR A 96 4.41 -10.77 5.62
N TRP A 97 4.63 -9.65 6.30
CA TRP A 97 5.83 -9.43 7.12
C TRP A 97 5.96 -10.44 8.26
N LEU A 98 4.88 -10.70 9.00
CA LEU A 98 4.88 -11.67 10.10
C LEU A 98 5.21 -13.08 9.63
N VAL A 99 4.70 -13.46 8.45
CA VAL A 99 5.01 -14.73 7.80
C VAL A 99 6.47 -14.77 7.35
N SER A 100 6.96 -13.74 6.66
CA SER A 100 8.34 -13.66 6.16
C SER A 100 9.38 -13.66 7.28
N LEU A 101 9.06 -13.08 8.43
CA LEU A 101 9.91 -13.11 9.63
C LEU A 101 9.83 -14.44 10.39
N GLY A 102 9.00 -15.39 9.95
CA GLY A 102 8.81 -16.68 10.61
C GLY A 102 8.06 -16.60 11.94
N ILE A 103 7.39 -15.47 12.23
CA ILE A 103 6.62 -15.26 13.46
C ILE A 103 5.29 -16.02 13.39
N ILE A 104 4.64 -15.98 12.22
CA ILE A 104 3.45 -16.79 11.94
C ILE A 104 3.89 -17.99 11.10
N PRO A 105 3.82 -19.22 11.64
CA PRO A 105 4.08 -20.40 10.85
C PRO A 105 2.93 -20.62 9.86
N ILE A 106 3.22 -20.57 8.57
CA ILE A 106 2.35 -21.14 7.54
C ILE A 106 2.76 -22.61 7.43
N LYS A 107 1.88 -23.50 7.90
CA LYS A 107 2.00 -24.94 7.69
C LYS A 107 1.44 -25.33 6.33
#